data_AF-A0A3D1P337-F1
#
_entry.id   AF-A0A3D1P337-F1
#
_cell.length_a   1.000
_cell.length_b   1.000
_cell.length_c   1.000
_cell.angle_alpha   90.00
_cell.angle_beta   90.00
_cell.angle_gamma   90.00
#
_symmetry.space_group_name_H-M   'P 1'
#
loop_
_entity.id
_entity.type
_entity.pdbx_description
1 polymer ?
#
loop_
_entity_poly.entity_id
_entity_poly.type
_entity_poly.pdbx_seq_one_letter_code
_entity_poly.pdbx_strand_id
1 'polypeptide(L)'
;MKWSALHDAISVVGSLAGLATEAMRPEVRNFPAVMRDAGGWRRERAEQGIDDLSAVMEPGIAALLAIHARGANPAPAALALWQEFHAARAALLALTPPPEATTPRRFM
;
A
#
# COMPACT_ATOMS: atom_id res chain seq x y z
N MET A 1 -0.83 -12.08 5.58
CA MET A 1 -0.34 -11.86 4.19
C MET A 1 0.38 -10.52 4.11
N LYS A 2 1.41 -10.37 3.25
CA LYS A 2 2.28 -9.17 3.14
C LYS A 2 1.52 -7.85 3.01
N TRP A 3 0.44 -7.82 2.23
CA TRP A 3 -0.39 -6.63 2.04
C TRP A 3 -0.97 -6.05 3.33
N SER A 4 -1.51 -6.89 4.23
CA SER A 4 -2.04 -6.42 5.52
C SER A 4 -0.92 -5.86 6.39
N ALA A 5 0.20 -6.58 6.47
CA ALA A 5 1.36 -6.17 7.27
C ALA A 5 1.93 -4.81 6.81
N LEU A 6 1.96 -4.54 5.50
CA LEU A 6 2.32 -3.23 4.96
C LEU A 6 1.41 -2.11 5.46
N HIS A 7 0.11 -2.37 5.59
CA HIS A 7 -0.85 -1.38 6.07
C HIS A 7 -0.76 -1.17 7.59
N ASP A 8 -0.48 -2.23 8.34
CA ASP A 8 -0.18 -2.11 9.77
C ASP A 8 1.11 -1.29 9.98
N ALA A 9 2.14 -1.57 9.18
CA ALA A 9 3.41 -0.87 9.20
C ALA A 9 3.27 0.62 8.85
N ILE A 10 2.55 0.97 7.78
CA ILE A 10 2.35 2.37 7.42
C ILE A 10 1.46 3.12 8.42
N SER A 11 0.57 2.45 9.14
CA SER A 11 -0.17 3.07 10.24
C SER A 11 0.80 3.56 11.33
N VAL A 12 1.81 2.77 11.68
CA VAL A 12 2.86 3.18 12.64
C VAL A 12 3.66 4.36 12.10
N VAL A 13 4.07 4.32 10.84
CA VAL A 13 4.77 5.45 10.19
C VAL A 13 3.91 6.73 10.21
N GLY A 14 2.61 6.61 9.93
CA GLY A 14 1.67 7.73 10.03
C GLY A 14 1.60 8.32 11.44
N SER A 15 1.55 7.48 12.48
CA SER A 15 1.61 7.94 13.86
C SER A 15 2.93 8.66 14.20
N LEU A 16 4.07 8.17 13.72
CA LEU A 16 5.37 8.86 13.87
C LEU A 16 5.41 10.21 13.15
N ALA A 17 4.67 10.34 12.04
CA ALA A 17 4.50 11.60 11.31
C ALA A 17 3.48 12.56 11.95
N GLY A 18 2.81 12.17 13.05
CA GLY A 18 1.77 12.96 13.70
C GLY A 18 0.44 13.00 12.93
N LEU A 19 0.19 12.03 12.05
CA LEU A 19 -1.03 11.92 11.27
C LEU A 19 -2.09 11.09 12.00
N ALA A 20 -3.36 11.41 11.73
CA ALA A 20 -4.47 10.56 12.14
C ALA A 20 -4.45 9.23 11.34
N THR A 21 -4.87 8.14 11.99
CA THR A 21 -4.99 6.84 11.35
C THR A 21 -6.00 6.88 10.20
N GLU A 22 -5.59 6.43 9.02
CA GLU A 22 -6.47 6.29 7.85
C GLU A 22 -7.38 5.07 8.04
N ALA A 23 -8.68 5.23 7.80
CA ALA A 23 -9.60 4.10 7.75
C ALA A 23 -9.34 3.25 6.48
N MET A 24 -9.19 1.94 6.66
CA MET A 24 -8.97 1.01 5.55
C MET A 24 -10.19 0.96 4.61
N ARG A 25 -10.04 1.49 3.41
CA ARG A 25 -11.09 1.49 2.38
C ARG A 25 -11.29 0.09 1.76
N PRO A 26 -12.51 -0.27 1.31
CA PRO A 26 -12.78 -1.59 0.73
C PRO A 26 -11.91 -1.92 -0.49
N GLU A 27 -11.61 -0.94 -1.35
CA GLU A 27 -10.82 -1.13 -2.57
C GLU A 27 -9.38 -1.53 -2.22
N VAL A 28 -8.83 -0.91 -1.17
CA VAL A 28 -7.50 -1.24 -0.64
C VAL A 28 -7.49 -2.63 -0.02
N ARG A 29 -8.47 -2.93 0.84
CA ARG A 29 -8.58 -4.23 1.52
C ARG A 29 -8.75 -5.39 0.55
N ASN A 30 -9.58 -5.21 -0.48
CA ASN A 30 -9.94 -6.27 -1.42
C ASN A 30 -8.92 -6.44 -2.55
N PHE A 31 -7.97 -5.51 -2.70
CA PHE A 31 -6.97 -5.50 -3.77
C PHE A 31 -6.29 -6.87 -4.00
N PRO A 32 -5.78 -7.59 -2.98
CA PRO A 32 -5.14 -8.89 -3.22
C PRO A 32 -6.07 -9.94 -3.81
N ALA A 33 -7.35 -9.94 -3.43
CA ALA A 33 -8.34 -10.84 -3.99
C ALA A 33 -8.64 -10.48 -5.45
N VAL A 34 -8.86 -9.19 -5.72
CA VAL A 34 -9.12 -8.69 -7.08
C VAL A 34 -7.97 -9.00 -8.03
N MET A 35 -6.72 -8.81 -7.61
CA MET A 35 -5.55 -9.10 -8.44
C MET A 35 -5.34 -10.59 -8.68
N ARG A 36 -5.63 -11.43 -7.68
CA ARG A 36 -5.59 -12.89 -7.85
C ARG A 36 -6.59 -13.34 -8.90
N ASP A 37 -7.80 -12.78 -8.86
CA ASP A 37 -8.88 -13.12 -9.80
C ASP A 37 -8.60 -12.55 -11.21
N ALA A 38 -7.95 -11.38 -11.32
CA ALA A 38 -7.53 -10.80 -12.59
C ALA A 38 -6.41 -11.61 -13.31
N GLY A 39 -5.49 -12.20 -12.55
CA GLY A 39 -4.41 -13.04 -13.07
C GLY A 39 -3.43 -12.33 -14.02
N GLY A 40 -2.60 -13.14 -14.70
CA GLY A 40 -1.65 -12.71 -15.72
C GLY A 40 -0.68 -11.60 -15.29
N TRP A 41 -0.28 -10.76 -16.25
CA TRP A 41 0.73 -9.72 -16.05
C TRP A 41 0.34 -8.71 -14.95
N ARG A 42 -0.95 -8.43 -14.76
CA ARG A 42 -1.44 -7.50 -13.73
C ARG A 42 -1.13 -8.05 -12.35
N ARG A 43 -1.43 -9.34 -12.13
CA ARG A 43 -1.15 -10.03 -10.88
C ARG A 43 0.35 -10.06 -10.59
N GLU A 44 1.15 -10.49 -11.55
CA GLU A 44 2.61 -10.55 -11.42
C GLU A 44 3.19 -9.18 -11.07
N ARG A 45 2.74 -8.12 -11.75
CA ARG A 45 3.20 -6.75 -11.51
C ARG A 45 2.78 -6.22 -10.14
N ALA A 46 1.60 -6.61 -9.66
CA ALA A 46 1.12 -6.26 -8.32
C ALA A 46 1.88 -7.02 -7.22
N GLU A 47 2.12 -8.32 -7.40
CA GLU A 47 2.92 -9.13 -6.48
C GLU A 47 4.33 -8.55 -6.35
N GLN A 48 5.00 -8.24 -7.47
CA GLN A 48 6.31 -7.60 -7.46
C GLN A 48 6.28 -6.25 -6.72
N GLY A 49 5.30 -5.39 -6.99
CA GLY A 49 5.25 -4.09 -6.33
C GLY A 49 4.91 -4.15 -4.83
N ILE A 50 4.19 -5.19 -4.37
CA ILE A 50 4.01 -5.48 -2.94
C ILE A 50 5.36 -5.88 -2.30
N ASP A 51 6.16 -6.66 -3.02
CA ASP A 51 7.48 -7.08 -2.56
C ASP A 51 8.45 -5.88 -2.52
N ASP A 52 8.45 -5.03 -3.54
CA ASP A 52 9.22 -3.79 -3.58
C ASP A 52 8.87 -2.87 -2.40
N LEU A 53 7.57 -2.68 -2.14
CA LEU A 53 7.09 -1.90 -0.99
C LEU A 53 7.59 -2.50 0.33
N SER A 54 7.55 -3.82 0.46
CA SER A 54 8.02 -4.51 1.67
C SER A 54 9.52 -4.30 1.88
N ALA A 55 10.30 -4.37 0.81
CA ALA A 55 11.75 -4.17 0.83
C ALA A 55 12.16 -2.72 1.20
N VAL A 56 11.33 -1.73 0.90
CA VAL A 56 11.57 -0.32 1.29
C VAL A 56 11.09 -0.04 2.72
N MET A 57 9.93 -0.59 3.10
CA MET A 57 9.29 -0.29 4.38
C MET A 57 10.11 -0.76 5.59
N GLU A 58 10.68 -1.96 5.53
CA GLU A 58 11.47 -2.51 6.64
C GLU A 58 12.68 -1.63 7.02
N PRO A 59 13.60 -1.30 6.10
CA PRO A 59 14.71 -0.40 6.43
C PRO A 59 14.26 1.04 6.72
N GLY A 60 13.21 1.53 6.06
CA GLY A 60 12.64 2.85 6.32
C GLY A 60 12.17 2.99 7.77
N ILE A 61 11.41 2.02 8.28
CA ILE A 61 10.95 1.98 9.67
C ILE A 61 12.13 1.85 10.62
N ALA A 62 13.09 0.97 10.34
CA ALA A 62 14.29 0.82 11.17
C ALA A 62 15.06 2.15 11.30
N ALA A 63 15.19 2.92 10.22
CA ALA A 63 15.82 4.23 10.24
C ALA A 63 15.04 5.25 11.09
N LEU A 64 13.70 5.28 10.97
CA LEU A 64 12.86 6.16 11.80
C LEU A 64 12.99 5.84 13.30
N LEU A 65 12.99 4.56 13.66
CA LEU A 65 13.19 4.11 15.04
C LEU A 65 14.58 4.48 15.56
N ALA A 66 15.62 4.36 14.72
CA ALA A 66 16.98 4.76 15.09
C ALA A 66 17.11 6.28 15.32
N ILE A 67 16.45 7.10 14.49
CA ILE A 67 16.37 8.56 14.68
C ILE A 67 15.70 8.88 16.01
N HIS A 68 14.54 8.25 16.27
CA HIS A 68 13.78 8.45 17.49
C HIS A 68 14.57 8.04 18.74
N ALA A 69 15.25 6.89 18.71
CA ALA A 69 16.08 6.39 19.80
C ALA A 69 17.26 7.32 20.15
N ARG A 70 17.71 8.15 19.21
CA ARG A 70 18.74 9.18 19.44
C ARG A 70 18.17 10.51 19.96
N GLY A 71 16.86 10.57 20.24
CA GLY A 71 16.18 11.77 20.72
C GLY A 71 15.88 12.81 19.64
N ALA A 72 16.12 12.48 18.36
CA ALA A 72 15.77 13.35 17.25
C ALA A 72 14.32 13.14 16.81
N ASN A 73 13.71 14.17 16.22
CA ASN A 73 12.34 14.10 15.73
C ASN A 73 12.26 13.33 14.39
N PRO A 74 11.62 12.14 14.32
CA PRO A 74 11.51 11.38 13.08
C PRO A 74 10.39 11.88 12.16
N ALA A 75 9.52 12.80 12.62
CA ALA A 75 8.28 13.14 11.93
C ALA A 75 8.46 13.60 10.46
N PRO A 76 9.45 14.44 10.09
CA PRO A 76 9.62 14.84 8.70
C PRO A 76 9.98 13.67 7.77
N ALA A 77 10.85 12.77 8.23
CA ALA A 77 11.24 11.58 7.48
C ALA A 77 10.09 10.56 7.42
N ALA A 78 9.31 10.43 8.51
CA ALA A 78 8.14 9.57 8.55
C ALA A 78 7.06 10.07 7.56
N LEU A 79 6.86 11.39 7.46
CA LEU A 79 5.93 11.97 6.50
C LEU A 79 6.34 11.67 5.05
N ALA A 80 7.62 11.78 4.72
CA ALA A 80 8.13 11.46 3.39
C ALA A 80 7.88 9.98 3.02
N LEU A 81 8.27 9.04 3.91
CA LEU A 81 8.03 7.61 3.70
C LEU A 81 6.53 7.30 3.58
N TRP A 82 5.69 7.97 4.38
CA TRP A 82 4.24 7.85 4.31
C TRP A 82 3.71 8.28 2.94
N GLN A 83 4.15 9.43 2.42
CA GLN A 83 3.73 9.92 1.10
C GLN A 83 4.18 8.98 -0.03
N GLU A 84 5.41 8.47 0.03
CA GLU A 84 5.94 7.51 -0.95
C GLU A 84 5.13 6.21 -0.96
N PHE A 85 4.82 5.65 0.21
CA PHE A 85 3.97 4.46 0.32
C PHE A 85 2.60 4.69 -0.31
N HIS A 86 1.98 5.84 -0.03
CA HIS A 86 0.66 6.16 -0.57
C HIS A 86 0.67 6.33 -2.09
N ALA A 87 1.71 6.96 -2.64
CA ALA A 87 1.88 7.07 -4.09
C ALA A 87 2.05 5.69 -4.74
N ALA A 88 2.91 4.84 -4.18
CA ALA A 88 3.11 3.48 -4.67
C ALA A 88 1.84 2.61 -4.54
N ARG A 89 1.12 2.71 -3.41
CA ARG A 89 -0.18 2.05 -3.21
C ARG A 89 -1.20 2.50 -4.27
N ALA A 90 -1.28 3.78 -4.57
CA ALA A 90 -2.16 4.30 -5.60
C ALA A 90 -1.81 3.73 -6.99
N ALA A 91 -0.51 3.63 -7.31
CA ALA A 91 -0.05 3.00 -8.55
C ALA A 91 -0.41 1.50 -8.62
N LEU A 92 -0.32 0.78 -7.50
CA LEU A 92 -0.76 -0.62 -7.42
C LEU A 92 -2.26 -0.75 -7.65
N LEU A 93 -3.08 0.08 -7.00
CA LEU A 93 -4.52 0.06 -7.18
C LEU A 93 -4.94 0.36 -8.62
N ALA A 94 -4.18 1.19 -9.35
CA ALA A 94 -4.41 1.48 -10.76
C ALA A 94 -4.19 0.26 -11.69
N LEU A 95 -3.55 -0.81 -11.22
CA LEU A 95 -3.44 -2.08 -11.97
C LEU A 95 -4.75 -2.87 -11.98
N THR A 96 -5.68 -2.56 -11.06
CA THR A 96 -6.98 -3.23 -10.96
C THR A 96 -7.70 -3.14 -12.31
N PRO A 97 -8.21 -4.26 -12.87
CA PRO A 97 -9.00 -4.20 -14.08
C PRO A 97 -10.22 -3.27 -13.89
N PRO A 98 -10.61 -2.51 -14.94
CA PRO A 98 -11.82 -1.72 -14.87
C PRO A 98 -13.02 -2.64 -14.58
N PRO A 99 -14.04 -2.15 -13.84
CA PRO A 99 -15.26 -2.92 -13.67
C PRO A 99 -15.78 -3.30 -15.05
N GLU A 100 -16.10 -4.58 -15.26
CA GLU A 100 -16.68 -5.02 -16.52
C GLU A 100 -17.90 -4.14 -16.80
N ALA A 101 -17.84 -3.37 -17.90
CA ALA A 101 -19.02 -2.68 -18.39
C ALA A 101 -20.05 -3.76 -18.67
N THR A 102 -21.07 -3.84 -17.83
CA THR A 102 -22.19 -4.75 -18.01
C THR A 102 -22.86 -4.36 -19.32
N THR A 103 -22.39 -4.95 -20.41
CA THR A 103 -23.06 -4.86 -21.69
C THR A 103 -24.30 -5.72 -21.52
N PRO A 104 -25.52 -5.15 -21.51
CA PRO A 104 -26.71 -5.96 -21.35
C PRO A 104 -26.69 -6.99 -22.47
N ARG A 105 -26.59 -8.28 -22.11
CA ARG A 105 -26.72 -9.38 -23.06
C ARG A 105 -28.09 -9.21 -23.71
N ARG A 106 -28.11 -8.71 -24.94
CA ARG A 106 -29.30 -8.74 -25.79
C ARG A 106 -29.59 -10.22 -26.02
N PHE A 107 -30.57 -10.75 -25.30
CA PHE A 107 -31.19 -12.01 -25.64
C PHE A 107 -31.83 -11.83 -27.03
N MET A 108 -31.37 -12.60 -28.00
CA MET A 108 -32.00 -12.82 -29.30
C MET A 108 -32.53 -14.25 -29.33
#